data_AF-A0A537PN05-F1
#
_entry.id   AF-A0A537PN05-F1
#
_cell.length_a   1.000
_cell.length_b   1.000
_cell.length_c   1.000
_cell.angle_alpha   90.00
_cell.angle_beta   90.00
_cell.angle_gamma   90.00
#
_symmetry.space_group_name_H-M   'P 1'
#
loop_
_entity.id
_entity.type
_entity.pdbx_description
1 polymer ?
#
loop_
_entity_poly.entity_id
_entity_poly.type
_entity_poly.pdbx_seq_one_letter_code
_entity_poly.pdbx_strand_id
1 'polypeptide(L)'
;ENHSASSMCHCLDCQRRTGSLFGIAAFFERSAVKLVDDTSKIFTRNSVLGKLVTFHFCPECGSTVFWEPERMPKLIGVAVGAFGDPSFPQPEQSVFTTRKHAWFGLPDEVRAFAAMPPSRNG
;
A
#
# COMPACT_ATOMS: atom_id res chain seq x y z
N GLU A 1 -11.55 8.61 8.47
CA GLU A 1 -12.05 7.38 9.12
C GLU A 1 -12.91 6.47 8.22
N ASN A 2 -12.87 6.61 6.88
CA ASN A 2 -13.52 5.66 5.94
C ASN A 2 -12.50 5.16 4.90
N HIS A 3 -11.64 4.20 5.26
CA HIS A 3 -10.86 3.44 4.28
C HIS A 3 -11.59 2.12 3.96
N SER A 4 -11.49 1.66 2.73
CA SER A 4 -12.24 0.50 2.23
C SER A 4 -11.62 -0.84 2.66
N ALA A 5 -10.30 -0.86 2.87
CA ALA A 5 -9.50 -1.99 3.38
C ALA A 5 -8.01 -1.56 3.50
N SER A 6 -7.23 -2.22 4.37
CA SER A 6 -5.77 -2.12 4.40
C SER A 6 -5.05 -3.47 4.18
N SER A 7 -3.92 -3.42 3.48
CA SER A 7 -3.20 -4.63 3.03
C SER A 7 -1.72 -4.52 3.32
N MET A 8 -1.16 -5.54 3.97
CA MET A 8 0.27 -5.75 4.15
C MET A 8 0.83 -6.48 2.94
N CYS A 9 1.85 -5.92 2.29
CA CYS A 9 2.48 -6.51 1.11
C CYS A 9 3.97 -6.76 1.35
N HIS A 10 4.36 -8.03 1.18
CA HIS A 10 5.75 -8.47 1.36
C HIS A 10 6.55 -8.54 0.05
N CYS A 11 6.01 -8.09 -1.09
CA CYS A 11 6.77 -8.14 -2.34
C CYS A 11 8.01 -7.22 -2.26
N LEU A 12 9.04 -7.56 -3.04
CA LEU A 12 10.31 -6.81 -3.03
C LEU A 12 10.13 -5.34 -3.41
N ASP A 13 9.11 -5.01 -4.22
CA ASP A 13 8.78 -3.64 -4.58
C ASP A 13 8.30 -2.82 -3.40
N CYS A 14 7.48 -3.41 -2.51
CA CYS A 14 6.98 -2.77 -1.30
C CYS A 14 8.07 -2.66 -0.23
N GLN A 15 8.91 -3.70 -0.09
CA GLN A 15 10.07 -3.67 0.81
C GLN A 15 11.04 -2.54 0.39
N ARG A 16 11.45 -2.50 -0.88
CA ARG A 16 12.37 -1.48 -1.40
C ARG A 16 11.82 -0.07 -1.28
N ARG A 17 10.52 0.12 -1.56
CA ARG A 17 9.89 1.45 -1.45
C ARG A 17 9.88 1.98 -0.02
N THR A 18 9.68 1.10 0.96
CA THR A 18 9.52 1.50 2.36
C THR A 18 10.81 1.40 3.18
N GLY A 19 11.81 0.68 2.68
CA GLY A 19 12.99 0.29 3.47
C GLY A 19 12.67 -0.70 4.60
N SER A 20 11.43 -1.22 4.67
CA SER A 20 10.95 -2.10 5.73
C SER A 20 10.72 -3.53 5.22
N LEU A 21 10.35 -4.44 6.12
CA LEU A 21 10.04 -5.86 5.84
C LEU A 21 8.80 -6.03 4.93
N PHE A 22 7.98 -5.00 4.84
CA PHE A 22 6.73 -4.94 4.07
C PHE A 22 6.27 -3.48 3.95
N GLY A 23 5.32 -3.23 3.04
CA GLY A 23 4.52 -2.01 3.05
C GLY A 23 3.09 -2.30 3.49
N ILE A 24 2.49 -1.42 4.29
CA ILE A 24 1.05 -1.46 4.60
C ILE A 24 0.36 -0.30 3.89
N ALA A 25 -0.65 -0.65 3.10
CA ALA A 25 -1.44 0.27 2.30
C ALA A 25 -2.86 0.35 2.85
N ALA A 26 -3.36 1.53 3.18
CA ALA A 26 -4.79 1.77 3.31
C ALA A 26 -5.34 2.33 2.00
N PHE A 27 -6.49 1.82 1.56
CA PHE A 27 -7.12 2.26 0.31
C PHE A 27 -8.37 3.09 0.57
N PHE A 28 -8.49 4.20 -0.17
CA PHE A 28 -9.62 5.11 -0.11
C PHE A 28 -10.18 5.30 -1.51
N GLU A 29 -11.50 5.49 -1.62
CA GLU A 29 -12.10 5.96 -2.88
C GLU A 29 -11.46 7.29 -3.28
N ARG A 30 -11.09 7.43 -4.56
CA ARG A 30 -10.44 8.63 -5.09
C ARG A 30 -11.27 9.88 -4.82
N SER A 31 -12.59 9.78 -4.90
CA SER A 31 -13.51 10.89 -4.60
C SER A 31 -13.52 11.30 -3.12
N ALA A 32 -13.04 10.45 -2.22
CA ALA A 32 -12.94 10.72 -0.79
C ALA A 32 -11.56 11.30 -0.38
N VAL A 33 -10.62 11.41 -1.32
CA VAL A 33 -9.29 11.99 -1.08
C VAL A 33 -9.22 13.39 -1.67
N LYS A 34 -8.92 14.37 -0.81
CA LYS A 34 -8.64 15.74 -1.24
C LYS A 34 -7.16 16.03 -1.05
N LEU A 35 -6.49 16.38 -2.14
CA LEU A 35 -5.14 16.93 -2.09
C LEU A 35 -5.22 18.39 -1.64
N VAL A 36 -4.46 18.74 -0.62
CA VAL A 36 -4.40 20.11 -0.09
C VAL A 36 -3.46 20.96 -0.94
N ASP A 37 -2.45 20.34 -1.53
CA ASP A 37 -1.51 20.91 -2.50
C ASP A 37 -1.24 19.93 -3.64
N ASP A 38 -0.73 20.45 -4.77
CA ASP A 38 -0.32 19.64 -5.93
C ASP A 38 1.19 19.74 -6.18
N THR A 39 1.97 19.75 -5.10
CA THR A 39 3.44 19.95 -5.14
C THR A 39 4.22 18.63 -5.20
N SER A 40 3.51 17.50 -5.25
CA SER A 40 4.14 16.19 -5.19
C SER A 40 5.05 15.93 -6.39
N LYS A 41 6.22 15.34 -6.14
CA LYS A 41 7.01 14.72 -7.22
C LYS A 41 6.36 13.41 -7.61
N ILE A 42 6.34 13.11 -8.90
CA ILE A 42 5.67 11.92 -9.45
C ILE A 42 6.70 10.95 -10.02
N PHE A 43 6.53 9.66 -9.72
CA PHE A 43 7.29 8.58 -10.36
C PHE A 43 6.39 7.38 -10.64
N THR A 44 6.43 6.88 -11.87
CA THR A 44 5.61 5.75 -12.32
C THR A 44 6.49 4.55 -12.65
N ARG A 45 6.08 3.37 -12.21
CA ARG A 45 6.74 2.11 -12.58
C ARG A 45 5.75 0.95 -12.62
N ASN A 46 6.17 -0.16 -13.22
CA ASN A 46 5.47 -1.43 -13.10
C ASN A 46 5.55 -1.97 -11.67
N SER A 47 4.45 -2.57 -11.21
CA SER A 47 4.41 -3.45 -10.05
C SER A 47 4.89 -4.86 -10.43
N VAL A 48 5.12 -5.70 -9.41
CA VAL A 48 5.34 -7.15 -9.57
C VAL A 48 4.27 -7.88 -10.39
N LEU A 49 3.08 -7.28 -10.57
CA LEU A 49 1.99 -7.82 -11.38
C LEU A 49 1.98 -7.28 -12.83
N GLY A 50 3.00 -6.51 -13.24
CA GLY A 50 3.10 -5.93 -14.58
C GLY A 50 2.10 -4.79 -14.86
N LYS A 51 1.45 -4.27 -13.81
CA LYS A 51 0.54 -3.11 -13.89
C LYS A 51 1.21 -1.86 -13.34
N LEU A 52 0.91 -0.72 -13.94
CA LEU A 52 1.50 0.55 -13.54
C LEU A 52 1.05 0.98 -12.14
N VAL A 53 1.96 1.63 -11.43
CA VAL A 53 1.68 2.34 -10.18
C VAL A 53 2.36 3.70 -10.25
N THR A 54 1.58 4.76 -10.09
CA THR A 54 2.06 6.14 -10.03
C THR A 54 2.18 6.55 -8.57
N PHE A 55 3.39 6.88 -8.13
CA PHE A 55 3.70 7.26 -6.76
C PHE A 55 3.88 8.78 -6.65
N HIS A 56 3.38 9.36 -5.57
CA HIS A 56 3.48 10.78 -5.25
C HIS A 56 4.33 10.97 -3.99
N PHE A 57 5.34 11.83 -4.08
CA PHE A 57 6.34 12.05 -3.03
C PHE A 57 6.36 13.49 -2.56
N CYS A 58 6.59 13.69 -1.27
CA CYS A 58 6.87 15.01 -0.72
C CYS A 58 8.20 15.52 -1.32
N PRO A 59 8.22 16.71 -1.95
CA PRO A 59 9.44 17.24 -2.58
C PRO A 59 10.53 17.59 -1.57
N GLU A 60 10.16 17.87 -0.31
CA GLU A 60 11.06 18.31 0.75
C GLU A 60 11.74 17.14 1.46
N CYS A 61 10.98 16.13 1.91
CA CYS A 61 11.52 15.01 2.70
C CYS A 61 11.66 13.70 1.91
N GLY A 62 11.14 13.63 0.69
CA GLY A 62 11.21 12.44 -0.17
C GLY A 62 10.28 11.28 0.24
N SER A 63 9.45 11.46 1.27
CA SER A 63 8.49 10.42 1.69
C SER A 63 7.44 10.15 0.60
N THR A 64 7.13 8.87 0.35
CA THR A 64 5.97 8.51 -0.47
C THR A 64 4.68 8.80 0.30
N VAL A 65 3.89 9.76 -0.17
CA VAL A 65 2.65 10.20 0.49
C VAL A 65 1.48 9.29 0.10
N PHE A 66 1.25 9.12 -1.20
CA PHE A 66 0.19 8.26 -1.74
C PHE A 66 0.57 7.71 -3.12
N TRP A 67 -0.23 6.79 -3.65
CA TRP A 67 -0.05 6.25 -5.00
C TRP A 67 -1.35 5.79 -5.64
N GLU A 68 -1.31 5.70 -6.96
CA GLU A 68 -2.41 5.37 -7.83
C GLU A 68 -2.10 4.06 -8.57
N PRO A 69 -2.66 2.92 -8.12
CA PRO A 69 -2.46 1.65 -8.80
C PRO A 69 -3.40 1.52 -9.99
N GLU A 70 -2.86 1.26 -11.19
CA GLU A 70 -3.64 1.05 -12.42
C GLU A 70 -4.67 -0.09 -12.27
N ARG A 71 -4.34 -1.11 -11.47
CA ARG A 71 -5.24 -2.24 -11.17
C ARG A 71 -6.51 -1.83 -10.41
N MET A 72 -6.48 -0.72 -9.68
CA MET A 72 -7.60 -0.23 -8.88
C MET A 72 -7.77 1.28 -9.12
N PRO A 73 -8.20 1.70 -10.33
CA PRO A 73 -8.14 3.10 -10.77
C PRO A 73 -9.04 4.06 -9.97
N LYS A 74 -10.04 3.51 -9.29
CA LYS A 74 -10.95 4.26 -8.39
C LYS A 74 -10.37 4.44 -6.98
N LEU A 75 -9.26 3.79 -6.65
CA LEU A 75 -8.68 3.84 -5.30
C LEU A 75 -7.36 4.59 -5.28
N ILE A 76 -7.14 5.30 -4.18
CA ILE A 76 -5.84 5.85 -3.78
C ILE A 76 -5.28 5.01 -2.66
N GLY A 77 -4.02 4.58 -2.80
CA GLY A 77 -3.28 3.92 -1.73
C GLY A 77 -2.50 4.95 -0.92
N VAL A 78 -2.62 4.90 0.41
CA VAL A 78 -1.85 5.71 1.36
C VAL A 78 -1.06 4.77 2.26
N ALA A 79 0.20 5.12 2.56
CA ALA A 79 0.99 4.33 3.49
C ALA A 79 0.41 4.47 4.91
N VAL A 80 0.09 3.37 5.59
CA VAL A 80 -0.47 3.44 6.95
C VAL A 80 0.48 4.19 7.90
N GLY A 81 1.79 3.99 7.77
CA GLY A 81 2.78 4.70 8.58
C GLY A 81 2.78 6.23 8.38
N ALA A 82 2.24 6.74 7.27
CA ALA A 82 2.14 8.19 7.02
C ALA A 82 1.07 8.88 7.88
N PHE A 83 0.13 8.12 8.48
CA PHE A 83 -0.84 8.68 9.43
C PHE A 83 -0.22 8.98 10.80
N GLY A 84 0.90 8.32 11.15
CA GLY A 84 1.56 8.50 12.45
C GLY A 84 0.68 8.10 13.65
N ASP A 85 -0.39 7.35 13.42
CA ASP A 85 -1.39 6.98 14.42
C ASP A 85 -1.19 5.52 14.86
N PRO A 86 -0.77 5.26 16.11
CA PRO A 86 -0.59 3.90 16.61
C PRO A 86 -1.91 3.15 16.81
N SER A 87 -3.07 3.83 16.80
CA SER A 87 -4.39 3.22 16.88
C SER A 87 -4.97 2.82 15.52
N PHE A 88 -4.25 3.09 14.43
CA PHE A 88 -4.69 2.71 13.10
C PHE A 88 -4.93 1.18 13.03
N PRO A 89 -6.10 0.73 12.54
CA PRO A 89 -6.44 -0.69 12.53
C PRO A 89 -5.42 -1.57 11.82
N GLN A 90 -5.29 -2.81 12.29
CA GLN A 90 -4.45 -3.81 11.62
C GLN A 90 -4.97 -4.15 10.21
N PRO A 91 -4.09 -4.57 9.28
CA PRO A 91 -4.51 -4.93 7.92
C PRO A 91 -5.37 -6.18 7.87
N GLU A 92 -6.38 -6.23 7.01
CA GLU A 92 -7.26 -7.40 6.92
C GLU A 92 -6.65 -8.55 6.12
N GLN A 93 -5.52 -8.30 5.46
CA GLN A 93 -4.78 -9.30 4.70
C GLN A 93 -3.29 -9.01 4.60
N SER A 94 -2.52 -10.09 4.40
CA SER A 94 -1.11 -10.08 4.07
C SER A 94 -0.90 -10.83 2.76
N VAL A 95 -0.22 -10.21 1.79
CA VAL A 95 0.00 -10.76 0.44
C VAL A 95 1.48 -10.88 0.11
N PHE A 96 1.78 -11.81 -0.81
CA PHE A 96 3.15 -12.19 -1.19
C PHE A 96 3.97 -12.75 -0.02
N THR A 97 3.34 -13.53 0.87
CA THR A 97 4.00 -14.07 2.08
C THR A 97 5.17 -15.02 1.78
N THR A 98 5.32 -15.49 0.54
CA THR A 98 6.52 -16.18 0.04
C THR A 98 7.80 -15.33 0.13
N ARG A 99 7.66 -14.01 0.29
CA ARG A 99 8.76 -13.05 0.50
C ARG A 99 8.78 -12.46 1.91
N LYS A 100 7.89 -12.91 2.81
CA LYS A 100 7.88 -12.52 4.22
C LYS A 100 9.13 -13.07 4.90
N HIS A 101 9.75 -12.27 5.76
CA HIS A 101 10.85 -12.74 6.59
C HIS A 101 10.36 -13.82 7.56
N ALA A 102 11.09 -14.93 7.68
CA ALA A 102 10.66 -16.09 8.45
C ALA A 102 10.44 -15.78 9.94
N TRP A 103 11.25 -14.87 10.50
CA TRP A 103 11.19 -14.44 11.90
C TRP A 103 10.06 -13.44 12.20
N PHE A 104 9.42 -12.87 11.19
CA PHE A 104 8.33 -11.91 11.39
C PHE A 104 6.98 -12.64 11.45
N GLY A 105 6.33 -12.63 12.61
CA GLY A 105 4.97 -13.17 12.80
C GLY A 105 3.89 -12.29 12.17
N LEU A 106 2.74 -12.87 11.83
CA LEU A 106 1.52 -12.14 11.47
C LEU A 106 0.49 -12.34 12.59
N PRO A 107 -0.37 -11.35 12.90
CA PRO A 107 -1.51 -11.57 13.77
C PRO A 107 -2.45 -12.63 13.17
N ASP A 108 -3.10 -13.43 14.03
CA ASP A 108 -3.89 -14.59 13.63
C ASP A 108 -5.11 -14.21 12.75
N GLU A 109 -5.66 -13.01 12.93
CA GLU A 109 -6.82 -12.53 12.18
C GLU A 109 -6.45 -12.02 10.76
N VAL A 110 -5.16 -11.85 10.46
CA VAL A 110 -4.70 -11.36 9.16
C VAL A 110 -4.65 -12.50 8.16
N ARG A 111 -5.54 -12.46 7.16
CA ARG A 111 -5.57 -13.48 6.09
C ARG A 111 -4.30 -13.44 5.25
N ALA A 112 -3.51 -14.51 5.30
CA ALA A 112 -2.23 -14.62 4.62
C ALA A 112 -2.34 -15.30 3.24
N PHE A 113 -1.75 -14.70 2.21
CA PHE A 113 -1.73 -15.20 0.85
C PHE A 113 -0.31 -15.26 0.29
N ALA A 114 0.07 -16.41 -0.29
CA ALA A 114 1.38 -16.63 -0.90
C ALA A 114 1.70 -15.67 -2.05
N ALA A 115 0.66 -15.16 -2.74
CA ALA A 115 0.68 -14.19 -3.83
C ALA A 115 -0.53 -13.24 -3.72
N MET A 116 -0.69 -12.30 -4.66
CA MET A 116 -1.90 -11.48 -4.73
C MET A 116 -3.12 -12.37 -5.03
N PRO A 117 -4.18 -12.36 -4.19
CA PRO A 117 -5.41 -13.09 -4.51
C PRO A 117 -6.13 -12.47 -5.72
N PRO A 118 -6.95 -13.26 -6.44
CA PRO A 118 -7.84 -12.74 -7.47
C PRO A 118 -8.67 -11.56 -6.94
N SER A 119 -8.99 -10.59 -7.79
CA SER A 119 -9.92 -9.52 -7.42
C SER A 119 -11.26 -10.14 -7.02
N ARG A 120 -11.82 -9.72 -5.87
CA ARG A 120 -13.11 -10.22 -5.38
C ARG A 120 -14.30 -9.95 -6.33
N ASN A 121 -14.11 -9.08 -7.33
CA ASN A 121 -15.09 -8.76 -8.37
C ASN A 121 -14.65 -9.35 -9.72
N GLY A 122 -14.52 -10.68 -9.77
CA GLY A 122 -14.56 -11.44 -11.01
C GLY A 122 -15.99 -11.81 -11.33
#